data_AF-A0A2S1SXU5-F1
#
_entry.id   AF-A0A2S1SXU5-F1
#
_cell.length_a   1.000
_cell.length_b   1.000
_cell.length_c   1.000
_cell.angle_alpha   90.00
_cell.angle_beta   90.00
_cell.angle_gamma   90.00
#
_symmetry.space_group_name_H-M   'P 1'
#
loop_
_entity.id
_entity.type
_entity.pdbx_description
1 polymer ?
#
loop_
_entity_poly.entity_id
_entity_poly.type
_entity_poly.pdbx_seq_one_letter_code
_entity_poly.pdbx_strand_id
1 'polypeptide(L)'
;MGPLQRVVLVARSHASGLLAAQLAGRQWASGSVPGVEVLGLVVVADAPGKLPAPLRDLQKLVSGGFPRTWTVPWAESWRLGRPPVDAAPRELARLARDLQTLTESGVPQ
;
A
#
# COMPACT_ATOMS: atom_id res chain seq x y z
N MET A 1 -4.82 -23.22 -14.28
CA MET A 1 -4.40 -21.88 -13.82
C MET A 1 -4.47 -21.90 -12.31
N GLY A 2 -3.37 -21.62 -11.60
CA GLY A 2 -3.36 -21.65 -10.12
C GLY A 2 -4.24 -20.55 -9.51
N PRO A 3 -4.57 -20.63 -8.21
CA PRO A 3 -5.40 -19.62 -7.55
C PRO A 3 -4.73 -18.25 -7.59
N LEU A 4 -5.52 -17.20 -7.88
CA LEU A 4 -5.05 -15.82 -7.87
C LEU A 4 -4.45 -15.46 -6.51
N GLN A 5 -3.24 -14.93 -6.51
CA GLN A 5 -2.57 -14.41 -5.33
C GLN A 5 -3.00 -12.96 -5.14
N ARG A 6 -3.70 -12.69 -4.05
CA ARG A 6 -4.10 -11.34 -3.65
C ARG A 6 -2.91 -10.64 -3.00
N VAL A 7 -2.49 -9.52 -3.59
CA VAL A 7 -1.30 -8.79 -3.18
C VAL A 7 -1.66 -7.34 -2.88
N VAL A 8 -1.04 -6.79 -1.83
CA VAL A 8 -1.02 -5.35 -1.58
C VAL A 8 0.41 -4.88 -1.78
N LEU A 9 0.59 -3.79 -2.51
CA LEU A 9 1.89 -3.13 -2.60
C LEU A 9 2.08 -2.18 -1.44
N VAL A 10 3.28 -2.13 -0.88
CA VAL A 10 3.63 -1.21 0.19
C VAL A 10 4.85 -0.40 -0.24
N ALA A 11 4.75 0.92 -0.13
CA ALA A 11 5.86 1.82 -0.37
C ALA A 11 5.91 2.91 0.70
N ARG A 12 7.08 3.50 0.90
CA ARG A 12 7.19 4.73 1.69
C ARG A 12 7.00 5.95 0.79
N SER A 13 6.58 7.08 1.35
CA SER A 13 6.31 8.35 0.63
C SER A 13 7.55 9.10 0.10
N HIS A 14 8.73 8.48 0.11
CA HIS A 14 9.93 9.06 -0.52
C HIS A 14 10.01 8.67 -2.00
N ALA A 15 10.79 9.43 -2.78
CA ALA A 15 10.83 9.32 -4.24
C ALA A 15 11.07 7.90 -4.77
N SER A 16 12.12 7.20 -4.29
CA SER A 16 12.41 5.84 -4.75
C SER A 16 11.31 4.83 -4.40
N GLY A 17 10.67 4.96 -3.23
CA GLY A 17 9.55 4.11 -2.84
C GLY A 17 8.34 4.30 -3.76
N LEU A 18 7.98 5.56 -4.04
CA LEU A 18 6.87 5.89 -4.94
C LEU A 18 7.16 5.45 -6.38
N LEU A 19 8.39 5.63 -6.87
CA LEU A 19 8.78 5.17 -8.21
C LEU A 19 8.80 3.64 -8.33
N ALA A 20 9.23 2.93 -7.29
CA ALA A 20 9.15 1.47 -7.25
C ALA A 20 7.69 0.98 -7.28
N ALA A 21 6.80 1.63 -6.51
CA ALA A 21 5.37 1.35 -6.59
C ALA A 21 4.82 1.63 -8.00
N GLN A 22 5.22 2.72 -8.64
CA GLN A 22 4.80 3.02 -10.02
C GLN A 22 5.22 1.93 -11.00
N LEU A 23 6.47 1.45 -10.90
CA LEU A 23 6.99 0.39 -11.76
C LEU A 23 6.19 -0.92 -11.56
N ALA A 24 5.98 -1.33 -10.31
CA ALA A 24 5.20 -2.52 -9.99
C ALA A 24 3.74 -2.41 -10.46
N GLY A 25 3.11 -1.24 -10.29
CA GLY A 25 1.77 -0.96 -10.79
C GLY A 25 1.68 -1.08 -12.32
N ARG A 26 2.69 -0.58 -13.05
CA ARG A 26 2.76 -0.73 -14.52
C ARG A 26 2.93 -2.19 -14.93
N GLN A 27 3.79 -2.95 -14.25
CA GLN A 27 3.98 -4.37 -14.52
C GLN A 27 2.68 -5.15 -14.34
N TRP A 28 1.96 -4.90 -13.25
CA TRP A 28 0.63 -5.50 -13.02
C TRP A 28 -0.39 -5.08 -14.09
N ALA A 29 -0.52 -3.78 -14.36
CA ALA A 29 -1.50 -3.26 -15.33
C ALA A 29 -1.23 -3.75 -16.77
N SER A 30 0.03 -4.05 -17.11
CA SER A 30 0.39 -4.62 -18.42
C SER A 30 0.02 -6.10 -18.58
N GLY A 31 -0.39 -6.79 -17.50
CA GLY A 31 -0.62 -8.23 -17.51
C GLY A 31 0.65 -9.09 -17.44
N SER A 32 1.83 -8.48 -17.25
CA SER A 32 3.13 -9.18 -17.20
C SER A 32 3.33 -10.03 -15.93
N VAL A 33 2.44 -9.94 -14.96
CA VAL A 33 2.49 -10.69 -13.70
C VAL A 33 1.22 -11.56 -13.59
N PRO A 34 1.16 -12.71 -14.28
CA PRO A 34 -0.03 -13.56 -14.29
C PRO A 34 -0.27 -14.17 -12.91
N GLY A 35 -1.53 -14.41 -12.57
CA GLY A 35 -1.89 -15.02 -11.29
C GLY A 35 -1.88 -14.06 -10.10
N VAL A 36 -1.69 -12.74 -10.30
CA VAL A 36 -1.68 -11.74 -9.23
C VAL A 36 -2.87 -10.78 -9.37
N GLU A 37 -3.62 -10.65 -8.28
CA GLU A 37 -4.64 -9.62 -8.10
C GLU A 37 -4.08 -8.56 -7.15
N VAL A 38 -3.73 -7.38 -7.68
CA VAL A 38 -3.32 -6.26 -6.83
C VAL A 38 -4.57 -5.63 -6.21
N LEU A 39 -4.71 -5.76 -4.90
CA LEU A 39 -5.78 -5.14 -4.15
C LEU A 39 -5.56 -3.62 -4.05
N GLY A 40 -4.33 -3.13 -3.90
CA GLY A 40 -4.07 -1.70 -3.88
C GLY A 40 -2.68 -1.35 -3.38
N LEU A 41 -2.50 -0.06 -3.10
CA LEU A 41 -1.24 0.52 -2.62
C LEU A 41 -1.37 1.05 -1.18
N VAL A 42 -0.44 0.68 -0.31
CA VAL A 42 -0.26 1.30 1.00
C VAL A 42 0.95 2.22 0.94
N VAL A 43 0.74 3.50 1.21
CA VAL A 43 1.81 4.49 1.32
C VAL A 43 2.06 4.81 2.79
N VAL A 44 3.25 4.47 3.29
CA VAL A 44 3.68 4.77 4.65
C VAL A 44 4.51 6.05 4.66
N ALA A 45 4.22 6.99 5.55
CA ALA A 45 5.02 8.20 5.68
C ALA A 45 6.50 7.85 5.92
N ASP A 46 7.41 8.47 5.17
CA ASP A 46 8.85 8.21 5.26
C ASP A 46 9.53 8.99 6.40
N ALA A 47 8.90 10.09 6.83
CA ALA A 47 9.31 10.99 7.89
C ALA A 47 8.09 11.65 8.56
N PRO A 48 8.22 12.19 9.77
CA PRO A 48 7.15 12.96 10.41
C PRO A 48 6.85 14.28 9.66
N GLY A 49 5.64 14.79 9.86
CA GLY A 49 5.23 16.11 9.36
C GLY A 49 4.62 16.09 7.97
N LYS A 50 4.62 17.26 7.30
CA LYS A 50 3.96 17.45 6.01
C LYS A 50 4.86 16.95 4.88
N LEU A 51 4.35 16.02 4.07
CA LEU A 51 5.04 15.53 2.88
C LEU A 51 5.35 16.70 1.92
N PRO A 52 6.58 16.90 1.41
CA PRO A 52 6.92 17.96 0.45
C PRO A 52 6.05 17.95 -0.81
N ALA A 53 5.83 19.11 -1.42
CA ALA A 53 4.91 19.24 -2.57
C ALA A 53 5.24 18.29 -3.75
N PRO A 54 6.51 18.18 -4.21
CA PRO A 54 6.84 17.26 -5.29
C PRO A 54 6.53 15.79 -4.95
N LEU A 55 6.71 15.39 -3.69
CA LEU A 55 6.40 14.03 -3.25
C LEU A 55 4.89 13.80 -3.11
N ARG A 56 4.11 14.80 -2.69
CA ARG A 56 2.65 14.71 -2.70
C ARG A 56 2.09 14.55 -4.11
N ASP A 57 2.63 15.30 -5.07
CA ASP A 57 2.20 15.22 -6.47
C ASP A 57 2.56 13.87 -7.08
N LEU A 58 3.79 13.39 -6.81
CA LEU A 58 4.20 12.04 -7.20
C LEU A 58 3.32 10.96 -6.55
N GLN A 59 3.04 11.06 -5.25
CA GLN A 59 2.16 10.11 -4.56
C GLN A 59 0.78 10.10 -5.20
N LYS A 60 0.18 11.27 -5.46
CA LYS A 60 -1.13 11.38 -6.12
C LYS A 60 -1.13 10.74 -7.51
N LEU A 61 -0.09 10.97 -8.31
CA LEU A 61 0.07 10.36 -9.64
C LEU A 61 0.15 8.83 -9.53
N VAL A 62 0.99 8.32 -8.63
CA VAL A 62 1.20 6.88 -8.45
C VAL A 62 -0.06 6.20 -7.91
N SER A 63 -0.74 6.81 -6.93
CA SER A 63 -2.01 6.31 -6.37
C SER A 63 -3.10 6.11 -7.43
N GLY A 64 -3.13 6.96 -8.47
CA GLY A 64 -4.11 6.84 -9.55
C GLY A 64 -3.97 5.57 -10.40
N GLY A 65 -2.83 4.88 -10.32
CA GLY A 65 -2.59 3.61 -11.02
C GLY A 65 -3.09 2.36 -10.26
N PHE A 66 -3.69 2.53 -9.07
CA PHE A 66 -4.12 1.42 -8.22
C PHE A 66 -5.63 1.44 -7.97
N PRO A 67 -6.27 0.27 -7.76
CA PRO A 67 -7.70 0.22 -7.44
C PRO A 67 -8.06 1.00 -6.17
N ARG A 68 -7.17 0.97 -5.18
CA ARG A 68 -7.32 1.61 -3.87
C ARG A 68 -5.96 2.07 -3.37
N THR A 69 -5.96 3.14 -2.59
CA THR A 69 -4.77 3.59 -1.86
C THR A 69 -5.10 3.83 -0.39
N TRP A 70 -4.26 3.34 0.50
CA TRP A 70 -4.27 3.67 1.93
C TRP A 70 -3.02 4.48 2.27
N THR A 71 -3.17 5.50 3.12
CA THR A 71 -2.03 6.24 3.65
C THR A 71 -1.90 5.94 5.14
N VAL A 72 -0.70 5.56 5.56
CA VAL A 72 -0.33 5.25 6.94
C VAL A 72 0.61 6.34 7.44
N PRO A 73 0.28 7.02 8.55
CA PRO A 73 1.09 8.11 9.05
C PRO A 73 2.42 7.60 9.62
N TRP A 74 3.31 8.55 9.93
CA TRP A 74 4.55 8.26 10.62
C TRP A 74 4.27 7.75 12.03
N ALA A 75 4.93 6.65 12.42
CA ALA A 75 4.90 6.10 13.77
C ALA A 75 6.34 5.92 14.28
N GLU A 76 6.74 6.75 15.23
CA GLU A 76 8.12 6.76 15.76
C GLU A 76 8.51 5.40 16.37
N SER A 77 7.56 4.74 17.05
CA SER A 77 7.75 3.44 17.70
C SER A 77 8.20 2.33 16.75
N TRP A 78 7.93 2.46 15.44
CA TRP A 78 8.27 1.45 14.43
C TRP A 78 9.76 1.42 14.10
N ARG A 79 10.50 2.50 14.42
CA ARG A 79 11.95 2.54 14.22
C ARG A 79 12.72 1.69 15.23
N LEU A 80 12.09 1.40 16.37
CA LEU A 80 12.72 0.74 17.51
C LEU A 80 12.51 -0.78 17.51
N GLY A 81 12.11 -1.34 16.37
CA GLY A 81 11.83 -2.78 16.22
C GLY A 81 10.34 -3.05 16.17
N ARG A 82 9.88 -4.10 16.87
CA ARG A 82 8.46 -4.45 16.87
C ARG A 82 7.70 -3.53 17.84
N PRO A 83 6.89 -2.58 17.33
CA PRO A 83 6.05 -1.78 18.20
C PRO A 83 5.01 -2.68 18.88
N PRO A 84 4.59 -2.36 20.11
CA PRO A 84 3.43 -3.00 20.69
C PRO A 84 2.17 -2.66 19.88
N VAL A 85 1.21 -3.57 19.84
CA VAL A 85 0.05 -3.53 18.91
C VAL A 85 -0.83 -2.30 19.15
N ASP A 86 -0.88 -1.82 20.39
CA ASP A 86 -1.58 -0.61 20.82
C ASP A 86 -0.95 0.70 20.32
N ALA A 87 0.34 0.68 19.97
CA ALA A 87 1.03 1.83 19.38
C ALA A 87 0.86 1.95 17.86
N ALA A 88 0.04 1.08 17.25
CA ALA A 88 -0.27 1.12 15.83
C ALA A 88 -1.20 2.30 15.48
N PRO A 89 -0.95 3.05 14.39
CA PRO A 89 -1.87 4.06 13.90
C PRO A 89 -3.27 3.49 13.60
N ARG A 90 -4.31 4.27 13.86
CA ARG A 90 -5.72 3.85 13.66
C ARG A 90 -6.01 3.51 12.20
N GLU A 91 -5.28 4.12 11.27
CA GLU A 91 -5.32 3.85 9.83
C GLU A 91 -4.99 2.40 9.52
N LEU A 92 -4.13 1.73 10.31
CA LEU A 92 -3.87 0.31 10.15
C LEU A 92 -5.07 -0.55 10.52
N ALA A 93 -5.86 -0.18 11.53
CA ALA A 93 -7.08 -0.92 11.86
C ALA A 93 -8.12 -0.81 10.73
N ARG A 94 -8.21 0.35 10.08
CA ARG A 94 -9.05 0.52 8.88
C ARG A 94 -8.52 -0.31 7.71
N LEU A 95 -7.21 -0.21 7.42
CA LEU A 95 -6.57 -1.01 6.38
C LEU A 95 -6.82 -2.50 6.60
N ALA A 96 -6.62 -3.00 7.82
CA ALA A 96 -6.82 -4.40 8.15
C ALA A 96 -8.26 -4.86 7.89
N ARG A 97 -9.26 -4.07 8.29
CA ARG A 97 -10.68 -4.36 8.00
C ARG A 97 -10.96 -4.37 6.50
N ASP A 98 -10.48 -3.37 5.77
CA ASP A 98 -10.67 -3.30 4.32
C ASP A 98 -10.05 -4.54 3.65
N LEU A 99 -8.84 -4.95 4.06
CA LEU A 99 -8.18 -6.14 3.52
C LEU A 99 -8.92 -7.43 3.86
N GLN A 100 -9.43 -7.59 5.08
CA GLN A 100 -10.27 -8.74 5.46
C GLN A 100 -11.47 -8.87 4.52
N THR A 101 -12.25 -7.80 4.36
CA THR A 101 -13.39 -7.77 3.43
C THR A 101 -12.99 -8.13 2.00
N LEU A 102 -11.88 -7.59 1.51
CA LEU A 102 -11.41 -7.83 0.14
C LEU A 102 -10.92 -9.27 -0.08
N THR A 103 -10.37 -9.90 0.95
CA THR A 103 -9.93 -11.29 0.88
C THR A 103 -11.08 -12.28 1.04
N GLU A 104 -12.12 -11.93 1.79
CA GLU A 104 -13.33 -12.75 1.99
C GLU A 104 -14.28 -12.68 0.79
N SER A 105 -14.40 -11.52 0.15
CA SER A 105 -15.29 -11.29 -1.01
C SER A 105 -14.92 -12.09 -2.27
N GLY A 106 -13.78 -12.78 -2.26
CA GLY A 106 -13.32 -13.60 -3.37
C GLY A 106 -13.27 -15.10 -3.06
N VAL A 107 -14.00 -15.58 -2.05
CA VAL A 107 -14.31 -17.00 -1.88
C VAL A 107 -15.56 -17.32 -2.73
N PRO A 108 -15.47 -18.14 -3.78
CA PRO A 108 -16.67 -18.69 -4.41
C PRO A 108 -17.41 -19.55 -3.37
N GLN A 109 -18.71 -19.33 -3.19
CA GLN A 109 -19.59 -20.36 -2.63
C GLN A 109 -19.70 -21.53 -3.61
#